data_AF-A0A959PZZ6-F1
#
_entry.id   AF-A0A959PZZ6-F1
#
_cell.length_a   1.000
_cell.length_b   1.000
_cell.length_c   1.000
_cell.angle_alpha   90.00
_cell.angle_beta   90.00
_cell.angle_gamma   90.00
#
_symmetry.space_group_name_H-M   'P 1'
#
loop_
_entity.id
_entity.type
_entity.pdbx_description
1 polymer ?
#
loop_
_entity_poly.entity_id
_entity_poly.type
_entity_poly.pdbx_seq_one_letter_code
_entity_poly.pdbx_strand_id
1 'polypeptide(L)'
;MSYVTAGSFTYTVPTGFTALVTVEVWGAGGGGGIGAHATGGGGGGAYARSILTLTAGNYSVIVGQGGAPGSAGGLSSFEGSTYAAGGSAALGSGPGFGGLAAGSAGNDGSPVSGGAGGSTSGNGGGGGGEAGGISGPGDLGNNGTSVAGAGGSGVNADGGDGGNGGTPNNGNGQNGFAPGGGGGGEAGPGSSGEAGSGADGQVVITIDQVLPIALLSFSGEPEGNHINLSWSTATEINNDFVAIERSTDGIHFLEIGRLQGAGTSYTVRSYHFIDAAPISGLNYYRLRQVDIDGVSTYHKIISVEMDALQSGIQLKAYPNPTNNFLSISWDGPAEPTLIRVFDMTGREQLHQVTVAGLTQYSLMVSHLSNGIYVLQVQHGSANEVIRFQKY
;
A
#
# COMPACT_ATOMS: atom_id res chain seq x y z
N MET A 1 -12.31 -12.19 -4.51
CA MET A 1 -13.71 -12.09 -4.06
C MET A 1 -14.59 -11.78 -5.27
N SER A 2 -15.77 -12.38 -5.39
CA SER A 2 -16.69 -12.13 -6.53
C SER A 2 -18.10 -11.83 -6.02
N TYR A 3 -18.74 -10.83 -6.60
CA TYR A 3 -20.12 -10.40 -6.35
C TYR A 3 -20.90 -10.54 -7.65
N VAL A 4 -21.89 -11.44 -7.67
CA VAL A 4 -22.64 -11.83 -8.90
C VAL A 4 -24.16 -11.67 -8.76
N THR A 5 -24.62 -11.18 -7.60
CA THR A 5 -26.04 -10.94 -7.33
C THR A 5 -26.25 -9.45 -7.21
N ALA A 6 -27.31 -8.92 -7.82
CA ALA A 6 -27.63 -7.51 -7.74
C ALA A 6 -27.76 -7.01 -6.29
N GLY A 7 -27.23 -5.82 -6.03
CA GLY A 7 -27.32 -5.19 -4.72
C GLY A 7 -26.11 -4.35 -4.36
N SER A 8 -26.13 -3.84 -3.14
CA SER A 8 -25.04 -3.07 -2.54
C SER A 8 -24.31 -3.91 -1.51
N PHE A 9 -22.99 -3.98 -1.64
CA PHE A 9 -22.11 -4.73 -0.75
C PHE A 9 -20.97 -3.85 -0.28
N THR A 10 -20.26 -4.36 0.73
CA THR A 10 -19.05 -3.74 1.26
C THR A 10 -17.89 -4.72 1.11
N TYR A 11 -16.80 -4.24 0.52
CA TYR A 11 -15.50 -4.91 0.58
C TYR A 11 -14.66 -4.23 1.67
N THR A 12 -14.20 -5.00 2.65
CA THR A 12 -13.43 -4.47 3.78
C THR A 12 -11.97 -4.87 3.66
N VAL A 13 -11.10 -3.86 3.63
CA VAL A 13 -9.66 -4.03 3.86
C VAL A 13 -9.42 -3.84 5.36
N PRO A 14 -8.92 -4.86 6.09
CA PRO A 14 -8.75 -4.73 7.53
C PRO A 14 -7.78 -3.60 7.90
N THR A 15 -7.87 -3.12 9.14
CA THR A 15 -6.97 -2.07 9.65
C THR A 15 -5.52 -2.52 9.57
N GLY A 16 -4.66 -1.63 9.05
CA GLY A 16 -3.26 -1.96 8.88
C GLY A 16 -2.99 -2.94 7.73
N PHE A 17 -3.80 -2.90 6.69
CA PHE A 17 -3.48 -3.54 5.41
C PHE A 17 -3.47 -2.50 4.31
N THR A 18 -2.53 -2.67 3.39
CA THR A 18 -2.61 -2.07 2.06
C THR A 18 -2.52 -3.21 1.06
N ALA A 19 -3.39 -3.23 0.07
CA ALA A 19 -3.44 -4.28 -0.94
C ALA A 19 -3.42 -3.65 -2.34
N LEU A 20 -2.57 -4.18 -3.22
CA LEU A 20 -2.72 -3.97 -4.64
C LEU A 20 -3.77 -4.96 -5.13
N VAL A 21 -4.85 -4.46 -5.72
CA VAL A 21 -5.95 -5.27 -6.22
C VAL A 21 -6.26 -4.95 -7.67
N THR A 22 -6.61 -5.99 -8.42
CA THR A 22 -7.27 -5.86 -9.72
C THR A 22 -8.78 -5.93 -9.48
N VAL A 23 -9.49 -4.92 -9.96
CA VAL A 23 -10.95 -4.83 -9.91
C VAL A 23 -11.50 -4.91 -11.31
N GLU A 24 -12.40 -5.86 -11.53
CA GLU A 24 -13.08 -6.10 -12.80
C GLU A 24 -14.59 -5.98 -12.60
N VAL A 25 -15.24 -5.27 -13.50
CA VAL A 25 -16.65 -4.88 -13.37
C VAL A 25 -17.39 -5.11 -14.67
N TRP A 26 -18.50 -5.84 -14.60
CA TRP A 26 -19.45 -6.05 -15.68
C TRP A 26 -20.78 -5.38 -15.34
N GLY A 27 -21.30 -4.56 -16.24
CA GLY A 27 -22.65 -4.01 -16.15
C GLY A 27 -23.69 -5.11 -16.39
N ALA A 28 -24.91 -4.90 -15.93
CA ALA A 28 -25.98 -5.88 -16.13
C ALA A 28 -26.51 -5.85 -17.57
N GLY A 29 -27.09 -6.96 -18.04
CA GLY A 29 -27.72 -7.03 -19.36
C GLY A 29 -29.05 -6.29 -19.42
N GLY A 30 -29.41 -5.79 -20.60
CA GLY A 30 -30.75 -5.25 -20.87
C GLY A 30 -31.78 -6.35 -21.13
N GLY A 31 -33.03 -6.08 -20.81
CA GLY A 31 -34.14 -7.00 -21.08
C GLY A 31 -34.51 -7.08 -22.56
N GLY A 32 -35.01 -8.24 -22.97
CA GLY A 32 -35.62 -8.44 -24.29
C GLY A 32 -36.85 -7.56 -24.50
N GLY A 33 -37.23 -7.31 -25.75
CA GLY A 33 -38.34 -6.43 -26.09
C GLY A 33 -39.70 -7.06 -25.80
N ILE A 34 -40.70 -6.21 -25.55
CA ILE A 34 -42.10 -6.61 -25.33
C ILE A 34 -43.02 -5.95 -26.38
N GLY A 35 -44.07 -6.63 -26.85
CA GLY A 35 -44.97 -6.16 -27.90
C GLY A 35 -45.90 -7.21 -28.54
N ALA A 36 -46.79 -6.74 -29.42
CA ALA A 36 -47.75 -7.61 -30.14
C ALA A 36 -47.13 -8.40 -31.31
N HIS A 37 -45.83 -8.25 -31.54
CA HIS A 37 -45.07 -8.81 -32.66
C HIS A 37 -43.71 -9.33 -32.16
N ALA A 38 -42.99 -10.10 -32.98
CA ALA A 38 -41.69 -10.63 -32.58
C ALA A 38 -40.73 -9.51 -32.21
N THR A 39 -40.06 -9.62 -31.06
CA THR A 39 -39.29 -8.51 -30.49
C THR A 39 -37.78 -8.74 -30.53
N GLY A 40 -37.02 -7.65 -30.51
CA GLY A 40 -35.56 -7.72 -30.46
C GLY A 40 -35.05 -8.22 -29.11
N GLY A 41 -33.80 -8.69 -29.09
CA GLY A 41 -33.09 -9.02 -27.85
C GLY A 41 -32.48 -7.78 -27.19
N GLY A 42 -32.33 -7.82 -25.87
CA GLY A 42 -31.63 -6.79 -25.09
C GLY A 42 -30.12 -6.80 -25.35
N GLY A 43 -29.47 -5.66 -25.14
CA GLY A 43 -28.01 -5.56 -25.27
C GLY A 43 -27.28 -6.11 -24.04
N GLY A 44 -26.06 -6.59 -24.22
CA GLY A 44 -25.20 -7.00 -23.10
C GLY A 44 -24.57 -5.81 -22.38
N GLY A 45 -24.14 -5.98 -21.13
CA GLY A 45 -23.48 -4.97 -20.32
C GLY A 45 -22.03 -4.68 -20.76
N ALA A 46 -21.52 -3.51 -20.38
CA ALA A 46 -20.11 -3.15 -20.62
C ALA A 46 -19.17 -3.85 -19.63
N TYR A 47 -17.87 -3.80 -19.92
CA TYR A 47 -16.78 -4.26 -19.05
C TYR A 47 -15.77 -3.14 -18.77
N ALA A 48 -15.28 -3.10 -17.54
CA ALA A 48 -14.23 -2.19 -17.08
C ALA A 48 -13.26 -2.89 -16.12
N ARG A 49 -12.01 -2.42 -16.12
CA ARG A 49 -10.91 -2.92 -15.29
C ARG A 49 -10.11 -1.76 -14.71
N SER A 50 -9.65 -1.94 -13.47
CA SER A 50 -8.68 -1.06 -12.82
C SER A 50 -7.75 -1.86 -11.91
N ILE A 51 -6.48 -1.46 -11.85
CA ILE A 51 -5.57 -1.83 -10.77
C ILE A 51 -5.57 -0.69 -9.73
N LEU A 52 -5.88 -1.01 -8.47
CA LEU A 52 -6.05 -0.07 -7.37
C LEU A 52 -5.17 -0.46 -6.17
N THR A 53 -4.61 0.54 -5.50
CA THR A 53 -4.00 0.37 -4.18
C THR A 53 -5.02 0.75 -3.12
N LEU A 54 -5.51 -0.24 -2.37
CA LEU A 54 -6.49 -0.05 -1.30
C LEU A 54 -5.80 -0.05 0.06
N THR A 55 -6.15 0.89 0.92
CA THR A 55 -5.73 0.95 2.33
C THR A 55 -6.82 0.38 3.24
N ALA A 56 -6.55 0.26 4.53
CA ALA A 56 -7.56 -0.05 5.53
C ALA A 56 -8.84 0.80 5.37
N GLY A 57 -9.99 0.15 5.25
CA GLY A 57 -11.24 0.83 4.98
C GLY A 57 -12.35 -0.07 4.48
N ASN A 58 -13.53 0.53 4.33
CA ASN A 58 -14.71 -0.10 3.74
C ASN A 58 -14.95 0.54 2.36
N TYR A 59 -15.03 -0.31 1.35
CA TYR A 59 -15.19 0.07 -0.04
C TYR A 59 -16.56 -0.40 -0.53
N SER A 60 -17.31 0.49 -1.18
CA SER A 60 -18.61 0.24 -1.75
C SER A 60 -18.49 -0.60 -3.02
N VAL A 61 -19.30 -1.65 -3.08
CA VAL A 61 -19.47 -2.50 -4.25
C VAL A 61 -20.94 -2.44 -4.65
N ILE A 62 -21.23 -2.13 -5.90
CA ILE A 62 -22.57 -2.14 -6.47
C ILE A 62 -22.59 -3.14 -7.61
N VAL A 63 -23.50 -4.11 -7.55
CA VAL A 63 -23.79 -5.01 -8.67
C VAL A 63 -25.12 -4.58 -9.29
N GLY A 64 -25.08 -4.26 -10.58
CA GLY A 64 -26.25 -3.85 -11.34
C GLY A 64 -27.25 -4.99 -11.48
N GLN A 65 -28.54 -4.67 -11.37
CA GLN A 65 -29.62 -5.62 -11.62
C GLN A 65 -29.85 -5.83 -13.11
N GLY A 66 -30.06 -7.09 -13.52
CA GLY A 66 -30.50 -7.45 -14.85
C GLY A 66 -31.80 -6.72 -15.23
N GLY A 67 -31.85 -6.17 -16.43
CA GLY A 67 -33.04 -5.48 -16.92
C GLY A 67 -34.20 -6.47 -17.09
N ALA A 68 -35.31 -6.21 -16.42
CA ALA A 68 -36.56 -6.91 -16.73
C ALA A 68 -36.96 -6.66 -18.20
N PRO A 69 -37.86 -7.45 -18.80
CA PRO A 69 -38.38 -7.21 -20.15
C PRO A 69 -38.72 -5.73 -20.40
N GLY A 70 -38.20 -5.16 -21.49
CA GLY A 70 -38.35 -3.74 -21.85
C GLY A 70 -37.60 -2.73 -20.98
N SER A 71 -36.78 -3.18 -20.02
CA SER A 71 -36.00 -2.32 -19.12
C SER A 71 -34.49 -2.50 -19.31
N ALA A 72 -33.73 -1.41 -19.13
CA ALA A 72 -32.27 -1.44 -19.22
C ALA A 72 -31.64 -2.15 -18.00
N GLY A 73 -30.44 -2.68 -18.18
CA GLY A 73 -29.63 -3.23 -17.09
C GLY A 73 -29.06 -2.13 -16.18
N GLY A 74 -28.90 -2.45 -14.90
CA GLY A 74 -28.24 -1.60 -13.93
C GLY A 74 -26.71 -1.51 -14.13
N LEU A 75 -26.15 -0.42 -13.64
CA LEU A 75 -24.70 -0.19 -13.57
C LEU A 75 -24.09 -0.99 -12.41
N SER A 76 -22.90 -1.54 -12.64
CA SER A 76 -22.06 -2.11 -11.59
C SER A 76 -20.87 -1.19 -11.32
N SER A 77 -20.41 -1.11 -10.07
CA SER A 77 -19.26 -0.30 -9.70
C SER A 77 -18.50 -0.79 -8.47
N PHE A 78 -17.25 -0.36 -8.39
CA PHE A 78 -16.42 -0.39 -7.20
C PHE A 78 -16.00 1.05 -6.87
N GLU A 79 -16.36 1.52 -5.68
CA GLU A 79 -16.12 2.90 -5.19
C GLU A 79 -16.60 4.02 -6.12
N GLY A 80 -17.47 3.71 -7.09
CA GLY A 80 -17.87 4.63 -8.15
C GLY A 80 -16.73 5.05 -9.10
N SER A 81 -15.49 4.64 -8.85
CA SER A 81 -14.30 5.00 -9.63
C SER A 81 -13.95 3.97 -10.68
N THR A 82 -14.39 2.72 -10.51
CA THR A 82 -14.38 1.68 -11.55
C THR A 82 -15.81 1.24 -11.77
N TYR A 83 -16.36 1.44 -12.96
CA TYR A 83 -17.77 1.12 -13.22
C TYR A 83 -18.02 0.72 -14.66
N ALA A 84 -19.08 -0.08 -14.84
CA ALA A 84 -19.52 -0.54 -16.14
C ALA A 84 -21.03 -0.35 -16.29
N ALA A 85 -21.42 0.27 -17.41
CA ALA A 85 -22.81 0.55 -17.75
C ALA A 85 -23.57 -0.73 -18.10
N GLY A 86 -24.86 -0.77 -17.74
CA GLY A 86 -25.74 -1.85 -18.17
C GLY A 86 -26.13 -1.73 -19.66
N GLY A 87 -26.56 -2.86 -20.23
CA GLY A 87 -27.10 -2.93 -21.59
C GLY A 87 -28.46 -2.27 -21.73
N SER A 88 -28.76 -1.75 -22.92
CA SER A 88 -30.07 -1.17 -23.21
C SER A 88 -31.12 -2.25 -23.43
N ALA A 89 -32.36 -1.94 -23.06
CA ALA A 89 -33.50 -2.79 -23.41
C ALA A 89 -33.74 -2.79 -24.93
N ALA A 90 -34.31 -3.89 -25.43
CA ALA A 90 -34.96 -3.85 -26.74
C ALA A 90 -36.32 -3.15 -26.67
N LEU A 91 -36.64 -2.37 -27.70
CA LEU A 91 -37.92 -1.67 -27.85
C LEU A 91 -38.64 -2.17 -29.09
N GLY A 92 -39.74 -2.91 -28.91
CA GLY A 92 -40.47 -3.55 -30.01
C GLY A 92 -39.60 -4.52 -30.79
N SER A 93 -39.60 -4.44 -32.12
CA SER A 93 -38.80 -5.30 -33.01
C SER A 93 -37.34 -4.85 -33.18
N GLY A 94 -36.97 -3.71 -32.61
CA GLY A 94 -35.62 -3.16 -32.67
C GLY A 94 -34.67 -3.84 -31.68
N PRO A 95 -33.37 -3.93 -32.00
CA PRO A 95 -32.38 -4.51 -31.09
C PRO A 95 -32.12 -3.57 -29.91
N GLY A 96 -31.94 -4.13 -28.72
CA GLY A 96 -31.36 -3.40 -27.60
C GLY A 96 -29.88 -3.15 -27.88
N PHE A 97 -29.43 -1.92 -27.75
CA PHE A 97 -28.00 -1.62 -27.89
C PHE A 97 -27.22 -2.19 -26.70
N GLY A 98 -26.04 -2.74 -26.97
CA GLY A 98 -25.10 -3.09 -25.91
C GLY A 98 -24.80 -1.88 -25.03
N GLY A 99 -24.38 -2.13 -23.79
CA GLY A 99 -23.99 -1.10 -22.84
C GLY A 99 -22.96 -0.18 -23.51
N LEU A 100 -23.30 1.10 -23.60
CA LEU A 100 -22.46 2.07 -24.28
C LEU A 100 -21.13 2.21 -23.52
N ALA A 101 -20.02 1.96 -24.21
CA ALA A 101 -18.69 2.28 -23.73
C ALA A 101 -18.42 3.79 -23.89
N ALA A 102 -19.16 4.62 -23.16
CA ALA A 102 -18.89 6.06 -23.09
C ALA A 102 -18.72 6.44 -21.62
N GLY A 103 -17.46 6.40 -21.18
CA GLY A 103 -17.00 6.82 -19.86
C GLY A 103 -17.06 5.71 -18.82
N SER A 104 -16.14 4.75 -18.84
CA SER A 104 -15.72 4.06 -17.61
C SER A 104 -14.59 4.88 -17.00
N ALA A 105 -14.71 5.35 -15.77
CA ALA A 105 -13.52 5.73 -15.03
C ALA A 105 -12.75 4.44 -14.71
N GLY A 106 -11.45 4.40 -14.98
CA GLY A 106 -10.58 3.25 -14.69
C GLY A 106 -9.23 3.38 -15.38
N ASN A 107 -8.15 3.34 -14.62
CA ASN A 107 -6.82 3.84 -15.00
C ASN A 107 -5.92 2.83 -15.75
N ASP A 108 -6.40 1.64 -16.15
CA ASP A 108 -5.53 0.62 -16.78
C ASP A 108 -6.09 -0.09 -18.04
N GLY A 109 -7.38 0.07 -18.40
CA GLY A 109 -8.01 -0.68 -19.49
C GLY A 109 -8.93 0.19 -20.33
N SER A 110 -8.84 0.08 -21.66
CA SER A 110 -9.82 0.70 -22.55
C SER A 110 -11.19 0.07 -22.29
N PRO A 111 -12.25 0.85 -22.02
CA PRO A 111 -13.60 0.31 -21.81
C PRO A 111 -14.02 -0.59 -22.95
N VAL A 112 -14.73 -1.65 -22.60
CA VAL A 112 -15.19 -2.64 -23.57
C VAL A 112 -16.71 -2.64 -23.58
N SER A 113 -17.30 -2.36 -24.74
CA SER A 113 -18.76 -2.35 -24.90
C SER A 113 -19.34 -3.76 -24.91
N GLY A 114 -20.57 -3.90 -24.41
CA GLY A 114 -21.37 -5.09 -24.67
C GLY A 114 -21.84 -5.16 -26.13
N GLY A 115 -22.21 -6.36 -26.57
CA GLY A 115 -22.84 -6.60 -27.85
C GLY A 115 -24.29 -6.11 -27.88
N ALA A 116 -24.76 -5.65 -29.03
CA ALA A 116 -26.18 -5.36 -29.23
C ALA A 116 -26.96 -6.67 -29.39
N GLY A 117 -28.23 -6.66 -28.97
CA GLY A 117 -29.14 -7.76 -29.25
C GLY A 117 -29.45 -7.88 -30.75
N GLY A 118 -30.04 -9.01 -31.12
CA GLY A 118 -30.54 -9.29 -32.46
C GLY A 118 -31.88 -8.61 -32.72
N SER A 119 -32.13 -8.28 -33.98
CA SER A 119 -33.42 -7.79 -34.47
C SER A 119 -34.28 -8.92 -35.02
N THR A 120 -35.57 -8.69 -35.23
CA THR A 120 -36.48 -9.68 -35.83
C THR A 120 -36.97 -9.24 -37.20
N SER A 121 -37.14 -10.21 -38.10
CA SER A 121 -37.84 -10.00 -39.37
C SER A 121 -38.87 -11.11 -39.66
N GLY A 122 -39.23 -11.91 -38.65
CA GLY A 122 -40.14 -13.06 -38.75
C GLY A 122 -40.89 -13.30 -37.43
N ASN A 123 -41.48 -14.50 -37.24
CA ASN A 123 -42.30 -14.81 -36.05
C ASN A 123 -41.51 -15.21 -34.80
N GLY A 124 -40.16 -15.21 -34.84
CA GLY A 124 -39.30 -15.56 -33.70
C GLY A 124 -38.60 -14.33 -33.13
N GLY A 125 -38.32 -14.35 -31.82
CA GLY A 125 -37.62 -13.28 -31.11
C GLY A 125 -36.13 -13.20 -31.47
N GLY A 126 -35.52 -12.02 -31.30
CA GLY A 126 -34.08 -11.80 -31.47
C GLY A 126 -33.28 -12.30 -30.27
N GLY A 127 -32.04 -12.76 -30.49
CA GLY A 127 -31.16 -13.16 -29.39
C GLY A 127 -30.61 -11.96 -28.62
N GLY A 128 -30.32 -12.11 -27.33
CA GLY A 128 -29.62 -11.09 -26.54
C GLY A 128 -28.16 -10.93 -26.97
N GLY A 129 -27.60 -9.74 -26.75
CA GLY A 129 -26.18 -9.47 -26.96
C GLY A 129 -25.32 -9.93 -25.77
N GLU A 130 -24.05 -10.22 -26.02
CA GLU A 130 -23.11 -10.62 -24.96
C GLU A 130 -22.58 -9.44 -24.15
N ALA A 131 -22.18 -9.69 -22.92
CA ALA A 131 -21.39 -8.71 -22.18
C ALA A 131 -20.01 -8.48 -22.82
N GLY A 132 -19.45 -7.30 -22.64
CA GLY A 132 -18.02 -7.07 -22.91
C GLY A 132 -17.15 -7.92 -21.97
N GLY A 133 -15.89 -8.16 -22.35
CA GLY A 133 -14.96 -8.90 -21.51
C GLY A 133 -13.50 -8.48 -21.68
N ILE A 134 -12.62 -9.13 -20.93
CA ILE A 134 -11.16 -8.92 -20.95
C ILE A 134 -10.59 -9.01 -22.37
N SER A 135 -11.13 -9.94 -23.15
CA SER A 135 -10.66 -10.33 -24.48
C SER A 135 -11.26 -9.48 -25.61
N GLY A 136 -12.20 -8.57 -25.32
CA GLY A 136 -12.76 -7.63 -26.29
C GLY A 136 -14.27 -7.40 -26.17
N PRO A 137 -14.85 -6.58 -27.07
CA PRO A 137 -16.28 -6.26 -27.07
C PRO A 137 -17.14 -7.52 -27.19
N GLY A 138 -18.34 -7.48 -26.60
CA GLY A 138 -19.27 -8.60 -26.64
C GLY A 138 -19.85 -8.82 -28.04
N ASP A 139 -20.13 -10.07 -28.40
CA ASP A 139 -20.71 -10.41 -29.69
C ASP A 139 -22.20 -10.01 -29.78
N LEU A 140 -22.61 -9.73 -31.02
CA LEU A 140 -23.99 -9.37 -31.33
C LEU A 140 -24.91 -10.59 -31.23
N GLY A 141 -26.14 -10.38 -30.75
CA GLY A 141 -27.20 -11.37 -30.84
C GLY A 141 -27.63 -11.64 -32.29
N ASN A 142 -27.98 -12.89 -32.61
CA ASN A 142 -28.41 -13.26 -33.95
C ASN A 142 -29.87 -12.87 -34.23
N ASN A 143 -30.17 -12.58 -35.49
CA ASN A 143 -31.51 -12.18 -35.94
C ASN A 143 -32.48 -13.37 -36.02
N GLY A 144 -33.72 -13.18 -35.58
CA GLY A 144 -34.79 -14.19 -35.64
C GLY A 144 -35.42 -14.30 -37.03
N THR A 145 -34.87 -15.16 -37.91
CA THR A 145 -35.37 -15.33 -39.29
C THR A 145 -36.01 -16.68 -39.60
N SER A 146 -35.88 -17.70 -38.73
CA SER A 146 -36.60 -18.97 -38.95
C SER A 146 -36.90 -19.83 -37.72
N VAL A 147 -36.10 -19.85 -36.64
CA VAL A 147 -36.41 -20.57 -35.38
C VAL A 147 -35.62 -19.92 -34.23
N ALA A 148 -36.11 -18.82 -33.64
CA ALA A 148 -35.42 -18.01 -32.61
C ALA A 148 -34.02 -17.46 -33.00
N GLY A 149 -33.72 -16.21 -32.69
CA GLY A 149 -32.36 -15.70 -32.75
C GLY A 149 -31.52 -16.35 -31.66
N ALA A 150 -30.39 -16.98 -32.00
CA ALA A 150 -29.44 -17.38 -30.98
C ALA A 150 -28.89 -16.14 -30.26
N GLY A 151 -28.74 -16.21 -28.94
CA GLY A 151 -27.96 -15.21 -28.22
C GLY A 151 -26.56 -15.11 -28.81
N GLY A 152 -25.89 -13.99 -28.57
CA GLY A 152 -24.45 -13.96 -28.80
C GLY A 152 -23.81 -15.10 -27.98
N SER A 153 -22.98 -15.88 -28.66
CA SER A 153 -22.15 -16.94 -28.07
C SER A 153 -20.79 -16.87 -28.76
N GLY A 154 -19.82 -16.35 -28.03
CA GLY A 154 -18.64 -15.67 -28.54
C GLY A 154 -17.40 -16.02 -27.74
N VAL A 155 -16.25 -15.93 -28.41
CA VAL A 155 -14.94 -16.47 -28.01
C VAL A 155 -14.34 -15.87 -26.72
N ASN A 156 -15.01 -14.91 -26.09
CA ASN A 156 -14.59 -14.25 -24.87
C ASN A 156 -15.19 -14.98 -23.67
N ALA A 157 -14.49 -16.00 -23.17
CA ALA A 157 -14.91 -16.86 -22.05
C ALA A 157 -15.21 -16.12 -20.72
N ASP A 158 -15.02 -14.79 -20.69
CA ASP A 158 -15.10 -13.94 -19.49
C ASP A 158 -16.31 -12.99 -19.51
N GLY A 159 -17.08 -12.95 -20.61
CA GLY A 159 -18.34 -12.20 -20.74
C GLY A 159 -19.57 -13.11 -20.69
N GLY A 160 -20.72 -12.56 -20.31
CA GLY A 160 -21.95 -13.34 -20.22
C GLY A 160 -22.70 -13.51 -21.55
N ASP A 161 -22.98 -14.76 -21.93
CA ASP A 161 -23.77 -15.12 -23.11
C ASP A 161 -25.18 -14.50 -23.08
N GLY A 162 -25.63 -14.03 -24.24
CA GLY A 162 -26.99 -13.53 -24.43
C GLY A 162 -28.03 -14.67 -24.42
N GLY A 163 -29.26 -14.36 -24.00
CA GLY A 163 -30.37 -15.30 -24.05
C GLY A 163 -30.88 -15.53 -25.48
N ASN A 164 -31.26 -16.75 -25.83
CA ASN A 164 -31.90 -16.98 -27.14
C ASN A 164 -33.30 -16.35 -27.20
N GLY A 165 -33.70 -15.88 -28.37
CA GLY A 165 -35.05 -15.39 -28.61
C GLY A 165 -36.12 -16.48 -28.51
N GLY A 166 -37.38 -16.06 -28.42
CA GLY A 166 -38.52 -16.96 -28.39
C GLY A 166 -38.76 -17.64 -29.74
N THR A 167 -39.22 -18.90 -29.69
CA THR A 167 -39.69 -19.61 -30.88
C THR A 167 -41.23 -19.56 -30.97
N PRO A 168 -41.82 -19.71 -32.17
CA PRO A 168 -43.28 -19.77 -32.32
C PRO A 168 -43.96 -20.89 -31.51
N ASN A 169 -43.22 -21.94 -31.13
CA ASN A 169 -43.75 -23.09 -30.39
C ASN A 169 -43.46 -23.04 -28.87
N ASN A 170 -42.45 -22.28 -28.43
CA ASN A 170 -42.04 -22.18 -27.01
C ASN A 170 -42.26 -20.77 -26.41
N GLY A 171 -42.65 -19.78 -27.22
CA GLY A 171 -43.09 -18.43 -26.83
C GLY A 171 -42.03 -17.53 -26.21
N ASN A 172 -41.30 -18.03 -25.21
CA ASN A 172 -40.50 -17.23 -24.31
C ASN A 172 -39.09 -17.02 -24.84
N GLY A 173 -38.64 -15.76 -24.79
CA GLY A 173 -37.23 -15.43 -24.83
C GLY A 173 -36.54 -15.95 -23.57
N GLN A 174 -35.28 -16.36 -23.70
CA GLN A 174 -34.48 -16.84 -22.58
C GLN A 174 -33.79 -15.66 -21.90
N ASN A 175 -33.64 -15.76 -20.58
CA ASN A 175 -32.82 -14.80 -19.84
C ASN A 175 -31.36 -14.86 -20.31
N GLY A 176 -30.60 -13.80 -20.07
CA GLY A 176 -29.14 -13.85 -20.19
C GLY A 176 -28.57 -14.99 -19.33
N PHE A 177 -27.60 -15.72 -19.86
CA PHE A 177 -27.12 -16.97 -19.23
C PHE A 177 -25.97 -16.76 -18.24
N ALA A 178 -25.23 -15.67 -18.38
CA ALA A 178 -24.09 -15.32 -17.54
C ALA A 178 -24.04 -13.79 -17.29
N PRO A 179 -23.27 -13.32 -16.29
CA PRO A 179 -23.34 -11.93 -15.85
C PRO A 179 -23.17 -10.92 -16.98
N GLY A 180 -24.07 -9.94 -17.03
CA GLY A 180 -24.11 -8.92 -18.07
C GLY A 180 -24.73 -9.35 -19.40
N GLY A 181 -25.08 -10.62 -19.63
CA GLY A 181 -25.71 -11.07 -20.87
C GLY A 181 -27.12 -10.48 -21.06
N GLY A 182 -27.43 -10.03 -22.27
CA GLY A 182 -28.76 -9.49 -22.63
C GLY A 182 -29.85 -10.56 -22.70
N GLY A 183 -31.10 -10.20 -22.43
CA GLY A 183 -32.25 -11.11 -22.55
C GLY A 183 -32.73 -11.29 -23.99
N GLY A 184 -33.20 -12.49 -24.34
CA GLY A 184 -33.80 -12.77 -25.64
C GLY A 184 -35.19 -12.12 -25.81
N GLY A 185 -35.53 -11.69 -27.01
CA GLY A 185 -36.86 -11.17 -27.33
C GLY A 185 -37.93 -12.27 -27.36
N GLU A 186 -39.18 -11.90 -27.19
CA GLU A 186 -40.33 -12.82 -27.27
C GLU A 186 -40.70 -13.16 -28.73
N ALA A 187 -41.37 -14.30 -28.92
CA ALA A 187 -41.90 -14.69 -30.22
C ALA A 187 -43.16 -13.89 -30.62
N GLY A 188 -43.44 -13.82 -31.93
CA GLY A 188 -44.46 -12.96 -32.51
C GLY A 188 -45.93 -13.35 -32.28
N PRO A 189 -46.88 -12.74 -33.01
CA PRO A 189 -48.31 -12.82 -32.68
C PRO A 189 -48.81 -14.27 -32.76
N GLY A 190 -49.31 -14.78 -31.62
CA GLY A 190 -49.84 -16.15 -31.50
C GLY A 190 -49.23 -16.96 -30.35
N SER A 191 -48.12 -16.51 -29.78
CA SER A 191 -47.55 -17.06 -28.54
C SER A 191 -47.93 -16.23 -27.31
N SER A 192 -48.22 -16.88 -26.18
CA SER A 192 -48.28 -16.25 -24.85
C SER A 192 -46.87 -16.07 -24.26
N GLY A 193 -45.92 -15.73 -25.14
CA GLY A 193 -44.49 -15.72 -24.82
C GLY A 193 -44.11 -14.54 -23.95
N GLU A 194 -43.16 -14.73 -23.05
CA GLU A 194 -42.53 -13.65 -22.28
C GLU A 194 -41.10 -13.41 -22.80
N ALA A 195 -40.67 -12.15 -22.89
CA ALA A 195 -39.27 -11.86 -23.20
C ALA A 195 -38.36 -12.23 -22.02
N GLY A 196 -37.09 -12.50 -22.32
CA GLY A 196 -36.09 -12.78 -21.30
C GLY A 196 -35.59 -11.52 -20.60
N SER A 197 -35.32 -11.63 -19.31
CA SER A 197 -34.57 -10.62 -18.56
C SER A 197 -33.08 -10.64 -18.92
N GLY A 198 -32.41 -9.50 -18.83
CA GLY A 198 -30.96 -9.48 -18.79
C GLY A 198 -30.42 -10.12 -17.51
N ALA A 199 -29.18 -10.59 -17.54
CA ALA A 199 -28.49 -11.10 -16.36
C ALA A 199 -27.95 -9.94 -15.49
N ASP A 200 -27.85 -10.18 -14.18
CA ASP A 200 -27.17 -9.26 -13.25
C ASP A 200 -25.73 -9.00 -13.69
N GLY A 201 -25.17 -7.87 -13.27
CA GLY A 201 -23.75 -7.58 -13.47
C GLY A 201 -22.84 -8.42 -12.57
N GLN A 202 -21.55 -8.09 -12.58
CA GLN A 202 -20.57 -8.74 -11.71
C GLN A 202 -19.48 -7.74 -11.28
N VAL A 203 -18.96 -7.93 -10.06
CA VAL A 203 -17.73 -7.29 -9.61
C VAL A 203 -16.78 -8.36 -9.08
N VAL A 204 -15.57 -8.44 -9.62
CA VAL A 204 -14.50 -9.31 -9.16
C VAL A 204 -13.36 -8.47 -8.61
N ILE A 205 -12.88 -8.84 -7.42
CA ILE A 205 -11.74 -8.20 -6.76
C ILE A 205 -10.69 -9.28 -6.52
N THR A 206 -9.56 -9.17 -7.19
CA THR A 206 -8.41 -10.07 -7.08
C THR A 206 -7.30 -9.35 -6.33
N ILE A 207 -6.78 -9.97 -5.27
CA ILE A 207 -5.63 -9.43 -4.52
C ILE A 207 -4.38 -9.88 -5.25
N ASP A 208 -3.65 -8.94 -5.85
CA ASP A 208 -2.43 -9.22 -6.62
C ASP A 208 -1.22 -9.29 -5.69
N GLN A 209 -1.18 -8.41 -4.69
CA GLN A 209 -0.13 -8.38 -3.67
C GLN A 209 -0.66 -7.77 -2.38
N VAL A 210 -0.43 -8.44 -1.25
CA VAL A 210 -0.57 -7.82 0.07
C VAL A 210 0.73 -7.05 0.34
N LEU A 211 0.65 -5.74 0.53
CA LEU A 211 1.84 -4.96 0.81
C LEU A 211 2.34 -5.30 2.23
N PRO A 212 3.65 -5.56 2.42
CA PRO A 212 4.16 -6.11 3.67
C PRO A 212 4.00 -5.12 4.83
N ILE A 213 3.43 -5.62 5.94
CA ILE A 213 3.23 -4.96 7.25
C ILE A 213 2.73 -3.51 7.20
N ALA A 214 1.54 -3.26 7.75
CA ALA A 214 1.27 -1.90 8.21
C ALA A 214 1.91 -1.65 9.56
N LEU A 215 3.02 -0.91 9.52
CA LEU A 215 3.60 -0.28 10.68
C LEU A 215 2.58 0.73 11.26
N LEU A 216 2.16 0.51 12.51
CA LEU A 216 1.25 1.43 13.21
C LEU A 216 2.00 2.62 13.78
N SER A 217 3.13 2.36 14.43
CA SER A 217 3.97 3.39 15.04
C SER A 217 5.43 3.01 14.95
N PHE A 218 6.29 4.02 14.93
CA PHE A 218 7.73 3.89 15.13
C PHE A 218 8.23 5.20 15.73
N SER A 219 8.87 5.09 16.90
CA SER A 219 9.38 6.21 17.68
C SER A 219 10.71 5.86 18.34
N GLY A 220 11.47 6.89 18.70
CA GLY A 220 12.74 6.77 19.38
C GLY A 220 12.87 7.86 20.43
N GLU A 221 13.35 7.51 21.62
CA GLU A 221 13.56 8.43 22.73
C GLU A 221 14.97 8.27 23.29
N PRO A 222 15.75 9.36 23.44
CA PRO A 222 17.06 9.30 24.09
C PRO A 222 16.89 9.13 25.60
N GLU A 223 17.68 8.22 26.19
CA GLU A 223 17.71 7.98 27.63
C GLU A 223 19.17 7.79 28.07
N GLY A 224 19.71 8.77 28.79
CA GLY A 224 21.09 8.69 29.28
C GLY A 224 22.12 8.68 28.15
N ASN A 225 22.71 7.52 27.88
CA ASN A 225 23.71 7.31 26.82
C ASN A 225 23.25 6.35 25.71
N HIS A 226 21.97 6.00 25.67
CA HIS A 226 21.37 5.12 24.66
C HIS A 226 20.09 5.73 24.07
N ILE A 227 19.61 5.14 22.97
CA ILE A 227 18.31 5.48 22.37
C ILE A 227 17.39 4.25 22.41
N ASN A 228 16.20 4.44 22.98
CA ASN A 228 15.13 3.45 23.03
C ASN A 228 14.24 3.57 21.80
N LEU A 229 14.26 2.57 20.94
CA LEU A 229 13.39 2.47 19.77
C LEU A 229 12.20 1.57 20.07
N SER A 230 11.01 2.02 19.72
CA SER A 230 9.77 1.26 19.91
C SER A 230 8.88 1.35 18.68
N TRP A 231 8.29 0.23 18.28
CA TRP A 231 7.34 0.19 17.18
C TRP A 231 6.27 -0.86 17.40
N SER A 232 5.17 -0.71 16.66
CA SER A 232 4.16 -1.75 16.57
C SER A 232 3.70 -1.98 15.15
N THR A 233 3.42 -3.25 14.84
CA THR A 233 2.89 -3.71 13.57
C THR A 233 1.43 -4.10 13.78
N ALA A 234 0.55 -3.72 12.85
CA ALA A 234 -0.84 -4.15 12.89
C ALA A 234 -0.93 -5.65 12.58
N THR A 235 -0.22 -6.07 11.54
CA THR A 235 -0.13 -7.42 11.02
C THR A 235 1.25 -7.67 10.45
N GLU A 236 1.62 -8.95 10.37
CA GLU A 236 2.86 -9.46 9.77
C GLU A 236 2.51 -10.64 8.88
N ILE A 237 3.05 -10.69 7.67
CA ILE A 237 2.78 -11.77 6.71
C ILE A 237 4.12 -12.26 6.21
N ASN A 238 4.40 -13.54 6.42
CA ASN A 238 5.68 -14.16 6.07
C ASN A 238 6.91 -13.35 6.54
N ASN A 239 6.79 -12.58 7.62
CA ASN A 239 7.86 -11.74 8.12
C ASN A 239 8.92 -12.62 8.81
N ASP A 240 10.12 -12.67 8.26
CA ASP A 240 11.24 -13.37 8.90
C ASP A 240 11.81 -12.48 10.01
N PHE A 241 12.24 -11.26 9.69
CA PHE A 241 12.78 -10.34 10.70
C PHE A 241 12.61 -8.88 10.33
N VAL A 242 12.67 -8.03 11.35
CA VAL A 242 12.77 -6.57 11.21
C VAL A 242 14.20 -6.17 11.55
N ALA A 243 14.93 -5.65 10.56
CA ALA A 243 16.22 -5.00 10.73
C ALA A 243 16.03 -3.53 11.14
N ILE A 244 16.84 -3.11 12.11
CA ILE A 244 16.92 -1.75 12.62
C ILE A 244 18.18 -1.15 11.99
N GLU A 245 18.00 -0.05 11.26
CA GLU A 245 19.11 0.61 10.58
C GLU A 245 19.24 2.05 11.04
N ARG A 246 20.48 2.51 11.23
CA ARG A 246 20.85 3.86 11.68
C ARG A 246 21.67 4.58 10.64
N SER A 247 21.49 5.89 10.53
CA SER A 247 22.24 6.79 9.67
C SER A 247 22.56 8.10 10.39
N THR A 248 23.66 8.76 10.02
CA THR A 248 24.01 10.12 10.47
C THR A 248 23.68 11.20 9.43
N ASP A 249 23.36 10.82 8.20
CA ASP A 249 23.08 11.73 7.09
C ASP A 249 21.66 11.55 6.51
N GLY A 250 20.93 10.54 6.97
CA GLY A 250 19.59 10.18 6.48
C GLY A 250 19.60 9.51 5.09
N ILE A 251 20.77 9.19 4.55
CA ILE A 251 20.96 8.62 3.20
C ILE A 251 21.60 7.24 3.30
N HIS A 252 22.73 7.13 4.01
CA HIS A 252 23.48 5.89 4.18
C HIS A 252 23.13 5.25 5.51
N PHE A 253 22.45 4.11 5.47
CA PHE A 253 21.99 3.39 6.64
C PHE A 253 22.82 2.13 6.89
N LEU A 254 23.22 1.95 8.15
CA LEU A 254 23.89 0.77 8.67
C LEU A 254 22.92 -0.03 9.54
N GLU A 255 22.81 -1.34 9.29
CA GLU A 255 22.09 -2.24 10.18
C GLU A 255 22.80 -2.36 11.53
N ILE A 256 22.11 -1.97 12.60
CA ILE A 256 22.62 -2.01 13.98
C ILE A 256 22.03 -3.16 14.80
N GLY A 257 21.01 -3.84 14.27
CA GLY A 257 20.41 -5.01 14.88
C GLY A 257 19.20 -5.50 14.11
N ARG A 258 18.65 -6.64 14.55
CA ARG A 258 17.42 -7.21 14.01
C ARG A 258 16.64 -7.95 15.08
N LEU A 259 15.33 -7.96 14.97
CA LEU A 259 14.43 -8.75 15.81
C LEU A 259 13.64 -9.71 14.94
N GLN A 260 13.45 -10.94 15.44
CA GLN A 260 12.63 -11.94 14.75
C GLN A 260 11.20 -11.44 14.61
N GLY A 261 10.66 -11.55 13.40
CA GLY A 261 9.25 -11.32 13.10
C GLY A 261 8.38 -12.44 13.65
N ALA A 262 7.07 -12.23 13.63
CA ALA A 262 6.08 -13.23 14.03
C ALA A 262 5.74 -14.22 12.91
N GLY A 263 6.45 -14.21 11.77
CA GLY A 263 6.06 -14.95 10.58
C GLY A 263 4.77 -14.37 10.01
N THR A 264 3.66 -15.07 10.25
CA THR A 264 2.32 -14.59 9.89
C THR A 264 1.50 -14.34 11.15
N SER A 265 1.21 -13.07 11.43
CA SER A 265 0.45 -12.57 12.57
C SER A 265 -0.63 -11.59 12.12
N TYR A 266 -1.87 -11.83 12.52
CA TYR A 266 -3.01 -10.94 12.26
C TYR A 266 -3.38 -10.07 13.48
N THR A 267 -2.57 -10.12 14.53
CA THR A 267 -2.74 -9.34 15.76
C THR A 267 -1.59 -8.37 15.92
N VAL A 268 -1.86 -7.26 16.60
CA VAL A 268 -0.85 -6.23 16.90
C VAL A 268 0.35 -6.86 17.61
N ARG A 269 1.55 -6.55 17.12
CA ARG A 269 2.82 -6.89 17.77
C ARG A 269 3.56 -5.61 18.14
N SER A 270 4.14 -5.61 19.33
CA SER A 270 4.95 -4.50 19.82
C SER A 270 6.37 -4.99 20.02
N TYR A 271 7.31 -4.16 19.59
CA TYR A 271 8.73 -4.46 19.61
C TYR A 271 9.50 -3.31 20.24
N HIS A 272 10.65 -3.64 20.80
CA HIS A 272 11.54 -2.72 21.47
C HIS A 272 13.00 -3.08 21.16
N PHE A 273 13.81 -2.07 20.87
CA PHE A 273 15.23 -2.21 20.59
C PHE A 273 16.01 -1.06 21.23
N ILE A 274 17.20 -1.36 21.77
CA ILE A 274 18.09 -0.37 22.39
C ILE A 274 19.31 -0.17 21.51
N ASP A 275 19.50 1.05 21.02
CA ASP A 275 20.79 1.48 20.46
C ASP A 275 21.69 1.94 21.62
N ALA A 276 22.60 1.07 22.06
CA ALA A 276 23.45 1.29 23.22
C ALA A 276 24.64 2.23 22.95
N ALA A 277 24.90 2.58 21.69
CA ALA A 277 26.01 3.45 21.32
C ALA A 277 25.60 4.41 20.19
N PRO A 278 24.60 5.29 20.44
CA PRO A 278 24.18 6.31 19.49
C PRO A 278 25.30 7.31 19.27
N ILE A 279 25.29 7.96 18.11
CA ILE A 279 26.29 8.98 17.79
C ILE A 279 25.81 10.30 18.40
N SER A 280 26.72 11.11 18.96
CA SER A 280 26.35 12.45 19.44
C SER A 280 25.77 13.29 18.31
N GLY A 281 24.68 14.00 18.58
CA GLY A 281 23.93 14.78 17.60
C GLY A 281 22.76 14.00 17.00
N LEU A 282 22.40 14.35 15.76
CA LEU A 282 21.22 13.80 15.09
C LEU A 282 21.47 12.37 14.57
N ASN A 283 20.63 11.43 15.00
CA ASN A 283 20.60 10.05 14.52
C ASN A 283 19.29 9.80 13.76
N TYR A 284 19.39 9.24 12.56
CA TYR A 284 18.24 8.80 11.77
C TYR A 284 18.06 7.30 11.88
N TYR A 285 16.83 6.84 12.09
CA TYR A 285 16.51 5.42 12.18
C TYR A 285 15.43 5.05 11.17
N ARG A 286 15.54 3.86 10.59
CA ARG A 286 14.48 3.23 9.79
C ARG A 286 14.37 1.75 10.11
N LEU A 287 13.19 1.20 9.84
CA LEU A 287 12.95 -0.23 9.90
C LEU A 287 12.99 -0.80 8.48
N ARG A 288 13.76 -1.86 8.29
CA ARG A 288 13.75 -2.68 7.10
C ARG A 288 13.21 -4.05 7.47
N GLN A 289 12.00 -4.33 7.03
CA GLN A 289 11.41 -5.65 7.19
C GLN A 289 11.90 -6.58 6.09
N VAL A 290 12.11 -7.84 6.42
CA VAL A 290 12.52 -8.90 5.49
C VAL A 290 11.59 -10.08 5.64
N ASP A 291 10.95 -10.47 4.54
CA ASP A 291 10.06 -11.62 4.48
C ASP A 291 10.87 -12.93 4.33
N ILE A 292 10.23 -14.08 4.55
CA ILE A 292 10.84 -15.42 4.48
C ILE A 292 11.41 -15.71 3.07
N ASP A 293 10.87 -15.08 2.03
CA ASP A 293 11.36 -15.16 0.66
C ASP A 293 12.50 -14.15 0.35
N GLY A 294 12.88 -13.33 1.32
CA GLY A 294 13.95 -12.34 1.23
C GLY A 294 13.51 -10.97 0.71
N VAL A 295 12.24 -10.79 0.36
CA VAL A 295 11.72 -9.47 -0.08
C VAL A 295 11.83 -8.48 1.07
N SER A 296 12.35 -7.28 0.78
CA SER A 296 12.57 -6.24 1.79
C SER A 296 11.63 -5.06 1.59
N THR A 297 11.03 -4.58 2.68
CA THR A 297 10.20 -3.37 2.71
C THR A 297 10.78 -2.37 3.70
N TYR A 298 10.88 -1.11 3.29
CA TYR A 298 11.38 -0.02 4.12
C TYR A 298 10.23 0.84 4.64
N HIS A 299 10.30 1.16 5.93
CA HIS A 299 9.32 2.02 6.59
C HIS A 299 9.85 3.44 6.77
N LYS A 300 8.98 4.34 7.27
CA LYS A 300 9.32 5.76 7.51
C LYS A 300 10.60 5.92 8.34
N ILE A 301 11.37 6.96 8.04
CA ILE A 301 12.55 7.38 8.80
C ILE A 301 12.10 8.26 9.97
N ILE A 302 12.66 8.04 11.15
CA ILE A 302 12.55 8.94 12.30
C ILE A 302 13.91 9.54 12.60
N SER A 303 13.93 10.70 13.25
CA SER A 303 15.15 11.36 13.71
C SER A 303 15.11 11.53 15.22
N VAL A 304 16.21 11.23 15.89
CA VAL A 304 16.38 11.38 17.34
C VAL A 304 17.68 12.14 17.58
N GLU A 305 17.59 13.28 18.24
CA GLU A 305 18.77 14.04 18.67
C GLU A 305 19.29 13.41 19.96
N MET A 306 20.56 12.98 19.94
CA MET A 306 21.28 12.57 21.13
C MET A 306 22.13 13.75 21.59
N ASP A 307 21.86 14.26 22.79
CA ASP A 307 22.73 15.26 23.39
C ASP A 307 24.17 14.76 23.36
N ALA A 308 25.13 15.66 23.09
CA ALA A 308 26.53 15.31 23.09
C ALA A 308 26.83 14.54 24.37
N LEU A 309 27.21 13.26 24.22
CA LEU A 309 27.59 12.42 25.36
C LEU A 309 28.61 13.23 26.14
N GLN A 310 28.23 13.72 27.32
CA GLN A 310 29.17 14.40 28.19
C GLN A 310 30.14 13.32 28.65
N SER A 311 31.19 13.10 27.86
CA SER A 311 32.39 12.42 28.31
C SER A 311 33.05 13.35 29.33
N GLY A 312 32.46 13.42 30.52
CA GLY A 312 33.09 13.99 31.69
C GLY A 312 34.29 13.11 32.01
N ILE A 313 35.44 13.49 31.49
CA ILE A 313 36.70 12.84 31.83
C ILE A 313 36.98 13.19 33.28
N GLN A 314 37.14 12.18 34.14
CA GLN A 314 37.59 12.44 35.51
C GLN A 314 39.08 12.80 35.49
N LEU A 315 39.36 14.09 35.45
CA LEU A 315 40.72 14.62 35.54
C LEU A 315 41.17 14.68 37.01
N LYS A 316 42.34 14.10 37.31
CA LYS A 316 43.01 14.23 38.61
C LYS A 316 44.42 14.78 38.40
N ALA A 317 44.80 15.77 39.21
CA ALA A 317 46.14 16.34 39.21
C ALA A 317 46.73 16.31 40.63
N TYR A 318 47.88 15.66 40.81
CA TYR A 318 48.52 15.48 42.11
C TYR A 318 50.06 15.38 42.02
N PRO A 319 50.79 15.70 43.10
CA PRO A 319 50.29 16.37 44.30
C PRO A 319 49.88 17.81 43.97
N ASN A 320 48.86 18.30 44.67
CA ASN A 320 48.52 19.72 44.65
C ASN A 320 48.45 20.18 46.12
N PRO A 321 49.43 20.97 46.59
CA PRO A 321 50.41 21.69 45.78
C PRO A 321 51.68 20.88 45.43
N THR A 322 52.53 21.40 44.53
CA THR A 322 53.71 20.69 43.99
C THR A 322 54.97 21.57 43.88
N ASN A 323 56.14 20.94 43.76
CA ASN A 323 57.43 21.61 43.52
C ASN A 323 58.03 21.26 42.14
N ASN A 324 58.28 19.97 41.85
CA ASN A 324 59.04 19.60 40.64
C ASN A 324 58.16 19.07 39.51
N PHE A 325 57.16 18.23 39.84
CA PHE A 325 56.33 17.52 38.87
C PHE A 325 54.87 17.49 39.31
N LEU A 326 53.96 17.66 38.36
CA LEU A 326 52.52 17.46 38.54
C LEU A 326 52.10 16.23 37.73
N SER A 327 51.61 15.20 38.41
CA SER A 327 51.03 14.02 37.76
C SER A 327 49.58 14.31 37.40
N ILE A 328 49.24 14.12 36.13
CA ILE A 328 47.93 14.37 35.56
C ILE A 328 47.42 13.02 35.07
N SER A 329 46.27 12.57 35.55
CA SER A 329 45.63 11.32 35.10
C SER A 329 44.20 11.57 34.66
N TRP A 330 43.75 10.84 33.65
CA TRP A 330 42.41 10.95 33.09
C TRP A 330 41.85 9.57 32.73
N ASP A 331 40.53 9.45 32.84
CA ASP A 331 39.78 8.28 32.37
C ASP A 331 39.22 8.56 30.98
N GLY A 332 39.54 7.74 29.98
CA GLY A 332 39.07 7.96 28.62
C GLY A 332 39.80 7.14 27.56
N PRO A 333 39.35 7.22 26.29
CA PRO A 333 39.99 6.55 25.16
C PRO A 333 41.45 7.00 24.98
N ALA A 334 42.23 6.17 24.30
CA ALA A 334 43.67 6.35 24.10
C ALA A 334 44.01 7.46 23.08
N GLU A 335 43.52 8.69 23.24
CA GLU A 335 43.74 9.79 22.30
C GLU A 335 44.86 10.76 22.75
N PRO A 336 45.50 11.49 21.80
CA PRO A 336 46.42 12.58 22.13
C PRO A 336 45.74 13.65 23.00
N THR A 337 46.41 14.08 24.06
CA THR A 337 45.88 15.05 25.03
C THR A 337 46.68 16.35 24.99
N LEU A 338 46.00 17.50 24.86
CA LEU A 338 46.61 18.82 24.95
C LEU A 338 46.58 19.32 26.39
N ILE A 339 47.75 19.66 26.93
CA ILE A 339 47.95 20.15 28.29
C ILE A 339 48.54 21.56 28.22
N ARG A 340 47.87 22.52 28.84
CA ARG A 340 48.31 23.91 28.94
C ARG A 340 48.33 24.39 30.38
N VAL A 341 49.30 25.23 30.72
CA VAL A 341 49.36 25.88 32.04
C VAL A 341 49.36 27.39 31.86
N PHE A 342 48.49 28.08 32.59
CA PHE A 342 48.38 29.53 32.58
C PHE A 342 48.70 30.10 33.96
N ASP A 343 49.34 31.26 34.00
CA ASP A 343 49.42 32.07 35.21
C ASP A 343 48.06 32.74 35.51
N MET A 344 47.92 33.37 36.69
CA MET A 344 46.68 34.06 37.07
C MET A 344 46.37 35.31 36.23
N THR A 345 47.29 35.76 35.37
CA THR A 345 47.06 36.83 34.39
C THR A 345 46.59 36.28 33.04
N GLY A 346 46.44 34.97 32.91
CA GLY A 346 46.02 34.29 31.68
C GLY A 346 47.14 34.06 30.67
N ARG A 347 48.41 34.31 31.03
CA ARG A 347 49.54 34.04 30.13
C ARG A 347 49.92 32.56 30.17
N GLU A 348 50.00 31.94 29.00
CA GLU A 348 50.45 30.56 28.84
C GLU A 348 51.93 30.44 29.23
N GLN A 349 52.21 29.54 30.17
CA GLN A 349 53.56 29.23 30.64
C GLN A 349 54.06 27.89 30.11
N LEU A 350 53.14 26.95 29.85
CA LEU A 350 53.45 25.63 29.33
C LEU A 350 52.43 25.19 28.30
N HIS A 351 52.93 24.44 27.33
CA HIS A 351 52.18 23.83 26.26
C HIS A 351 52.76 22.44 25.98
N GLN A 352 51.94 21.41 26.03
CA GLN A 352 52.37 20.05 25.76
C GLN A 352 51.26 19.25 25.08
N VAL A 353 51.62 18.44 24.09
CA VAL A 353 50.73 17.42 23.50
C VAL A 353 51.30 16.05 23.86
N THR A 354 50.45 15.14 24.35
CA THR A 354 50.82 13.76 24.64
C THR A 354 50.64 12.87 23.42
N VAL A 355 51.30 11.72 23.42
CA VAL A 355 50.98 10.65 22.48
C VAL A 355 49.68 9.94 22.88
N ALA A 356 49.02 9.33 21.89
CA ALA A 356 47.91 8.41 22.10
C ALA A 356 48.32 7.23 23.02
N GLY A 357 47.36 6.68 23.78
CA GLY A 357 47.60 5.52 24.65
C GLY A 357 48.04 5.81 26.08
N LEU A 358 48.25 7.07 26.44
CA LEU A 358 48.53 7.46 27.82
C LEU A 358 47.24 7.73 28.59
N THR A 359 47.17 7.24 29.82
CA THR A 359 46.13 7.58 30.82
C THR A 359 46.68 8.42 31.96
N GLN A 360 48.00 8.66 31.95
CA GLN A 360 48.71 9.49 32.90
C GLN A 360 49.90 10.19 32.23
N TYR A 361 50.15 11.44 32.61
CA TYR A 361 51.29 12.23 32.17
C TYR A 361 51.95 12.94 33.35
N SER A 362 53.28 12.95 33.39
CA SER A 362 54.06 13.68 34.40
C SER A 362 54.57 14.99 33.80
N LEU A 363 53.99 16.11 34.24
CA LEU A 363 54.36 17.44 33.77
C LEU A 363 55.45 18.03 34.67
N MET A 364 56.61 18.37 34.10
CA MET A 364 57.66 19.08 34.83
C MET A 364 57.28 20.56 35.01
N VAL A 365 57.22 21.02 36.26
CA VAL A 365 56.82 22.39 36.64
C VAL A 365 57.91 23.12 37.45
N SER A 366 59.10 22.54 37.58
CA SER A 366 60.22 23.09 38.35
C SER A 366 60.73 24.44 37.86
N HIS A 367 60.49 24.79 36.59
CA HIS A 367 60.90 26.06 35.98
C HIS A 367 59.87 27.18 36.21
N LEU A 368 58.69 26.86 36.74
CA LEU A 368 57.67 27.85 37.08
C LEU A 368 58.02 28.53 38.41
N SER A 369 57.81 29.83 38.48
CA SER A 369 57.90 30.59 39.73
C SER A 369 56.86 30.12 40.74
N ASN A 370 57.10 30.41 42.02
CA ASN A 370 56.13 30.09 43.06
C ASN A 370 54.84 30.92 42.87
N GLY A 371 53.68 30.26 42.91
CA GLY A 371 52.41 30.90 42.60
C GLY A 371 51.26 29.92 42.36
N ILE A 372 50.09 30.47 42.03
CA ILE A 372 48.91 29.69 41.63
C ILE A 372 48.83 29.67 40.11
N TYR A 373 48.51 28.50 39.55
CA TYR A 373 48.42 28.27 38.12
C TYR A 373 47.11 27.57 37.77
N VAL A 374 46.68 27.74 36.53
CA VAL A 374 45.52 27.06 35.94
C VAL A 374 46.03 26.03 34.94
N LEU A 375 45.78 24.75 35.21
CA LEU A 375 45.99 23.64 34.30
C LEU A 375 44.72 23.45 33.46
N GLN A 376 44.86 23.49 32.13
CA GLN A 376 43.81 23.13 31.20
C GLN A 376 44.21 21.86 30.45
N VAL A 377 43.30 20.89 30.40
CA VAL A 377 43.50 19.60 29.73
C VAL A 377 42.37 19.38 28.75
N GLN A 378 42.72 19.27 27.47
CA GLN A 378 41.80 18.95 26.39
C GLN A 378 42.10 17.55 25.87
N HIS A 379 41.10 16.67 25.97
CA HIS A 379 41.19 15.27 25.58
C HIS A 379 39.94 14.91 24.74
N GLY A 380 40.14 14.63 23.46
CA GLY A 380 39.05 14.55 22.49
C GLY A 380 38.26 15.86 22.42
N SER A 381 36.93 15.77 22.60
CA SER A 381 36.02 16.92 22.70
C SER A 381 35.89 17.51 24.12
N ALA A 382 36.43 16.83 25.14
CA ALA A 382 36.33 17.27 26.53
C ALA A 382 37.45 18.27 26.87
N ASN A 383 37.11 19.25 27.71
CA ASN A 383 38.04 20.28 28.18
C ASN A 383 37.83 20.51 29.68
N GLU A 384 38.84 20.16 30.47
CA GLU A 384 38.80 20.22 31.93
C GLU A 384 39.84 21.21 32.47
N VAL A 385 39.51 21.86 33.60
CA VAL A 385 40.34 22.91 34.19
C VAL A 385 40.56 22.66 35.68
N ILE A 386 41.81 22.61 36.11
CA ILE A 386 42.21 22.44 37.52
C ILE A 386 43.14 23.57 37.94
N ARG A 387 42.95 24.09 39.15
CA ARG A 387 43.92 25.02 39.77
C ARG A 387 44.93 24.24 40.58
N PHE A 388 46.21 24.57 40.44
CA PHE A 388 47.26 24.03 41.29
C PHE A 388 48.20 25.12 41.82
N GLN A 389 48.82 24.87 42.96
CA GLN A 389 49.80 25.78 43.55
C GLN A 389 51.22 25.19 43.43
N LYS A 390 52.15 26.03 42.99
CA LYS A 390 53.60 25.80 42.91
C LYS A 390 54.30 26.53 44.05
N TYR A 391 55.17 25.86 44.79
CA TYR A 391 56.01 26.44 45.84
C TYR A 391 57.48 26.07 45.72
#